data_AF-A0A1S8ASR5-F1
#
_entry.id   AF-A0A1S8ASR5-F1
#
_cell.length_a   1.000
_cell.length_b   1.000
_cell.length_c   1.000
_cell.angle_alpha   90.00
_cell.angle_beta   90.00
_cell.angle_gamma   90.00
#
_symmetry.space_group_name_H-M   'P 1'
#
loop_
_entity.id
_entity.type
_entity.pdbx_description
1 polymer ?
#
loop_
_entity_poly.entity_id
_entity_poly.type
_entity_poly.pdbx_seq_one_letter_code
_entity_poly.pdbx_strand_id
1 'polypeptide(L)'
;MDHDPSSRVSFGCPDELLETLDEIADREDMNRSEKLRELVQKEVEAKGDLDAPQPVLPDDERLAEAYRILHERASAPHKDKRRVKLEMAKNKLYDNTTPKSAVLDEIIKPLESEGYVSVWAGNQHVWVIVPPMRYTDGEDTVEPGEKAVA
;
A
#
# COMPACT_ATOMS: atom_id res chain seq x y z
N MET A 1 22.44 0.45 16.41
CA MET A 1 23.60 0.37 15.51
C MET A 1 23.97 1.79 15.12
N ASP A 2 25.15 2.26 15.51
CA ASP A 2 25.69 3.55 15.09
C ASP A 2 26.07 3.46 13.60
N HIS A 3 25.13 3.87 12.74
CA HIS A 3 25.38 3.94 11.31
C HIS A 3 26.15 5.22 11.02
N ASP A 4 27.38 5.09 10.52
CA ASP A 4 28.18 6.26 10.14
C ASP A 4 27.50 6.96 8.93
N PRO A 5 27.08 8.23 9.07
CA PRO A 5 26.36 8.96 8.02
C PRO A 5 27.23 9.29 6.79
N SER A 6 28.53 8.94 6.82
CA SER A 6 29.49 9.07 5.73
C SER A 6 29.66 7.82 4.87
N SER A 7 28.96 6.72 5.19
CA SER A 7 29.04 5.48 4.41
C SER A 7 28.61 5.72 2.95
N ARG A 8 29.55 5.54 2.02
CA ARG A 8 29.33 5.80 0.59
C ARG A 8 28.53 4.67 -0.05
N VAL A 9 27.30 4.97 -0.43
CA VAL A 9 26.44 4.08 -1.23
C VAL A 9 26.61 4.43 -2.71
N SER A 10 26.73 3.42 -3.57
CA SER A 10 26.84 3.61 -5.02
C SER A 10 25.91 2.63 -5.73
N PHE A 11 25.11 3.15 -6.66
CA PHE A 11 24.19 2.39 -7.49
C PHE A 11 24.20 2.96 -8.90
N GLY A 12 23.90 2.12 -9.90
CA GLY A 12 23.72 2.58 -11.26
C GLY A 12 22.37 3.27 -11.41
N CYS A 13 22.35 4.45 -12.02
CA CYS A 13 21.13 5.17 -12.36
C CYS A 13 21.27 5.69 -13.81
N PRO A 14 20.26 5.51 -14.67
CA PRO A 14 20.24 6.14 -16.00
C PRO A 14 20.45 7.65 -15.90
N ASP A 15 21.29 8.21 -16.78
CA ASP A 15 21.62 9.64 -16.77
C ASP A 15 20.38 10.53 -16.88
N GLU A 16 19.39 10.16 -17.71
CA GLU A 16 18.12 10.89 -17.88
C GLU A 16 17.33 11.06 -16.57
N LEU A 17 17.39 10.05 -15.68
CA LEU A 17 16.71 10.08 -14.39
C LEU A 17 17.51 10.89 -13.36
N LEU A 18 18.84 10.89 -13.46
CA LEU A 18 19.71 11.71 -12.62
C LEU A 18 19.52 13.19 -12.93
N GLU A 19 19.49 13.56 -14.21
CA GLU A 19 19.22 14.94 -14.65
C GLU A 19 17.87 15.43 -14.14
N THR A 20 16.82 14.62 -14.31
CA THR A 20 15.47 14.96 -13.81
C THR A 20 15.44 15.09 -12.29
N LEU A 21 16.17 14.24 -11.56
CA LEU A 21 16.25 14.30 -10.11
C LEU A 21 16.96 15.57 -9.63
N ASP A 22 18.00 16.00 -10.33
CA ASP A 22 18.69 17.27 -10.03
C ASP A 22 17.76 18.46 -10.21
N GLU A 23 17.00 18.52 -11.31
CA GLU A 23 16.02 19.60 -11.54
C GLU A 23 14.96 19.67 -10.42
N ILE A 24 14.52 18.52 -9.91
CA ILE A 24 13.59 18.44 -8.77
C ILE A 24 14.27 18.96 -7.50
N ALA A 25 15.51 18.53 -7.24
CA ALA A 25 16.26 18.92 -6.05
C ALA A 25 16.55 20.43 -6.04
N ASP A 26 16.98 21.01 -7.17
CA ASP A 26 17.18 22.46 -7.35
C ASP A 26 15.90 23.26 -7.07
N ARG A 27 14.74 22.76 -7.53
CA ARG A 27 13.44 23.41 -7.26
C ARG A 27 13.08 23.42 -5.78
N GLU A 28 13.56 22.44 -5.02
CA GLU A 28 13.31 22.29 -3.59
C GLU A 28 14.43 22.85 -2.72
N ASP A 29 15.42 23.55 -3.30
CA ASP A 29 16.61 24.08 -2.62
C ASP A 29 17.42 22.99 -1.91
N MET A 30 17.48 21.80 -2.51
CA MET A 30 18.17 20.62 -1.97
C MET A 30 19.25 20.13 -2.93
N ASN A 31 20.29 19.51 -2.39
CA ASN A 31 21.24 18.77 -3.20
C ASN A 31 20.74 17.34 -3.49
N ARG A 32 21.21 16.72 -4.56
CA ARG A 32 20.84 15.35 -4.99
C ARG A 32 20.90 14.34 -3.84
N SER A 33 21.96 14.39 -3.06
CA SER A 33 22.17 13.49 -1.91
C SER A 33 21.16 13.73 -0.78
N GLU A 34 20.73 14.97 -0.57
CA GLU A 34 19.71 15.31 0.43
C GLU A 34 18.35 14.79 -0.03
N LYS A 35 18.01 14.99 -1.30
CA LYS A 35 16.77 14.47 -1.87
C LYS A 35 16.69 12.95 -1.81
N LEU A 36 17.78 12.26 -2.14
CA LEU A 36 17.86 10.80 -2.04
C LEU A 36 17.69 10.32 -0.59
N ARG A 37 18.29 11.00 0.38
CA ARG A 37 18.13 10.67 1.80
C ARG A 37 16.69 10.87 2.27
N GLU A 38 16.06 11.97 1.87
CA GLU A 38 14.65 12.25 2.18
C GLU A 38 13.74 11.16 1.59
N LEU A 39 13.94 10.78 0.33
CA LEU A 39 13.15 9.72 -0.32
C LEU A 39 13.30 8.38 0.40
N VAL A 40 14.53 8.01 0.76
CA VAL A 40 14.79 6.79 1.53
C VAL A 40 14.14 6.88 2.91
N GLN A 41 14.29 7.99 3.62
CA GLN A 41 13.68 8.20 4.93
C GLN A 41 12.16 8.08 4.85
N LYS A 42 11.53 8.75 3.89
CA LYS A 42 10.08 8.71 3.69
C LYS A 42 9.58 7.30 3.36
N GLU A 43 10.33 6.55 2.55
CA GLU A 43 10.01 5.16 2.22
C GLU A 43 10.14 4.24 3.45
N VAL A 44 11.18 4.44 4.27
CA VAL A 44 11.38 3.73 5.53
C VAL A 44 10.37 4.15 6.60
N GLU A 45 9.94 5.41 6.67
CA GLU A 45 8.86 5.81 7.58
C GLU A 45 7.51 5.26 7.12
N ALA A 46 7.29 5.14 5.80
CA ALA A 46 6.07 4.59 5.24
C ALA A 46 5.96 3.07 5.33
N LYS A 47 7.10 2.35 5.29
CA LYS A 47 7.15 0.88 5.15
C LYS A 47 8.15 0.16 6.06
N GLY A 48 8.96 0.90 6.81
CA GLY A 48 10.10 0.38 7.57
C GLY A 48 9.75 -0.20 8.93
N ASP A 49 8.48 -0.17 9.31
CA ASP A 49 7.98 -1.06 10.34
C ASP A 49 7.81 -2.46 9.71
N LEU A 50 8.94 -3.15 9.50
CA LEU A 50 8.99 -4.52 8.96
C LEU A 50 8.46 -5.56 9.96
N ASP A 51 8.33 -5.15 11.23
CA ASP A 51 7.73 -5.89 12.34
C ASP A 51 6.25 -5.54 12.52
N ALA A 52 5.75 -4.53 11.79
CA ALA A 52 4.34 -4.19 11.85
C ALA A 52 3.52 -5.38 11.34
N PRO A 53 2.38 -5.63 11.99
CA PRO A 53 1.49 -6.70 11.60
C PRO A 53 1.20 -6.56 10.10
N GLN A 54 1.47 -7.60 9.31
CA GLN A 54 1.30 -7.49 7.86
C GLN A 54 -0.20 -7.37 7.54
N PRO A 55 -0.58 -6.52 6.56
CA PRO A 55 -1.97 -6.46 6.15
C PRO A 55 -2.38 -7.84 5.66
N VAL A 56 -3.51 -8.33 6.18
CA VAL A 56 -4.16 -9.53 5.66
C VAL A 56 -4.58 -9.18 4.23
N LEU A 57 -3.95 -9.83 3.26
CA LEU A 57 -4.23 -9.67 1.85
C LEU A 57 -4.81 -10.98 1.30
N PRO A 58 -5.62 -10.92 0.23
CA PRO A 58 -6.01 -12.10 -0.53
C PRO A 58 -4.78 -12.92 -0.96
N ASP A 59 -4.90 -14.25 -0.97
CA ASP A 59 -3.86 -15.16 -1.46
C ASP A 59 -3.54 -14.95 -2.95
N ASP A 60 -4.52 -14.49 -3.72
CA ASP A 60 -4.35 -14.18 -5.14
C ASP A 60 -3.68 -12.80 -5.30
N GLU A 61 -2.50 -12.78 -5.95
CA GLU A 61 -1.72 -11.57 -6.18
C GLU A 61 -2.52 -10.47 -6.91
N ARG A 62 -3.41 -10.85 -7.84
CA ARG A 62 -4.25 -9.90 -8.58
C ARG A 62 -5.28 -9.24 -7.67
N LEU A 63 -5.90 -10.03 -6.80
CA LEU A 63 -6.87 -9.53 -5.83
C LEU A 63 -6.20 -8.68 -4.75
N ALA A 64 -4.99 -9.07 -4.31
CA ALA A 64 -4.19 -8.31 -3.37
C ALA A 64 -3.80 -6.93 -3.91
N GLU A 65 -3.35 -6.85 -5.16
CA GLU A 65 -3.04 -5.58 -5.83
C GLU A 65 -4.30 -4.72 -5.96
N ALA A 66 -5.41 -5.30 -6.42
CA ALA A 66 -6.67 -4.59 -6.54
C ALA A 66 -7.16 -4.03 -5.20
N TYR A 67 -7.05 -4.81 -4.13
CA TYR A 67 -7.40 -4.37 -2.78
C TYR A 67 -6.52 -3.21 -2.29
N ARG A 68 -5.21 -3.24 -2.55
CA ARG A 68 -4.30 -2.12 -2.22
C ARG A 68 -4.71 -0.82 -2.94
N ILE A 69 -4.99 -0.90 -4.25
CA ILE A 69 -5.44 0.25 -5.05
C ILE A 69 -6.74 0.83 -4.48
N LEU A 70 -7.69 -0.04 -4.13
CA LEU A 70 -8.96 0.37 -3.53
C LEU A 70 -8.77 1.01 -2.16
N HIS A 71 -7.90 0.44 -1.32
CA HIS A 71 -7.60 0.95 0.02
C HIS A 71 -6.94 2.33 -0.04
N GLU A 72 -5.93 2.54 -0.89
CA GLU A 72 -5.29 3.85 -1.08
C GLU A 72 -6.31 4.93 -1.43
N ARG A 73 -7.25 4.61 -2.32
CA ARG A 73 -8.30 5.56 -2.75
C ARG A 73 -9.43 5.74 -1.77
N ALA A 74 -9.72 4.74 -0.95
CA ALA A 74 -10.68 4.86 0.14
C ALA A 74 -10.10 5.69 1.30
N SER A 75 -8.79 5.58 1.55
CA SER A 75 -8.06 6.22 2.66
C SER A 75 -7.43 7.57 2.31
N ALA A 76 -7.80 8.17 1.16
CA ALA A 76 -7.29 9.48 0.77
C ALA A 76 -7.68 10.56 1.82
N PRO A 77 -6.76 11.49 2.18
CA PRO A 77 -6.93 12.39 3.33
C PRO A 77 -8.13 13.35 3.23
N HIS A 78 -8.66 13.55 2.02
CA HIS A 78 -9.81 14.41 1.76
C HIS A 78 -11.18 13.69 1.83
N LYS A 79 -11.23 12.44 2.32
CA LYS A 79 -12.46 11.65 2.39
C LYS A 79 -12.88 11.34 3.83
N ASP A 80 -14.06 11.83 4.21
CA ASP A 80 -14.71 11.49 5.49
C ASP A 80 -15.18 10.02 5.59
N LYS A 81 -15.35 9.33 4.46
CA LYS A 81 -15.86 7.94 4.42
C LYS A 81 -14.98 7.09 3.52
N ARG A 82 -14.49 5.97 4.05
CA ARG A 82 -13.68 4.96 3.33
C ARG A 82 -14.51 4.17 2.32
N ARG A 83 -14.95 4.86 1.27
CA ARG A 83 -15.74 4.31 0.18
C ARG A 83 -15.28 4.87 -1.17
N VAL A 84 -15.40 4.03 -2.18
CA VAL A 84 -15.08 4.36 -3.58
C VAL A 84 -16.34 4.11 -4.41
N LYS A 85 -16.64 4.98 -5.38
CA LYS A 85 -17.74 4.72 -6.32
C LYS A 85 -17.36 3.51 -7.18
N LEU A 86 -18.30 2.59 -7.43
CA LEU A 86 -18.04 1.38 -8.22
C LEU A 86 -17.49 1.71 -9.62
N GLU A 87 -18.01 2.74 -10.29
CA GLU A 87 -17.47 3.17 -11.58
C GLU A 87 -16.02 3.65 -11.49
N MET A 88 -15.64 4.29 -10.38
CA MET A 88 -14.27 4.72 -10.17
C MET A 88 -13.34 3.55 -9.87
N ALA A 89 -13.82 2.55 -9.12
CA ALA A 89 -13.12 1.29 -8.94
C ALA A 89 -12.90 0.59 -10.30
N LYS A 90 -13.94 0.46 -11.13
CA LYS A 90 -13.85 -0.07 -12.50
C LYS A 90 -12.84 0.68 -13.36
N ASN A 91 -12.82 2.01 -13.28
CA ASN A 91 -11.89 2.86 -14.03
C ASN A 91 -10.43 2.78 -13.53
N LYS A 92 -10.17 2.16 -12.37
CA LYS A 92 -8.80 2.03 -11.85
C LYS A 92 -8.28 0.60 -11.87
N LEU A 93 -9.18 -0.37 -11.74
CA LEU A 93 -8.85 -1.79 -11.71
C LEU A 93 -8.92 -2.45 -13.08
N TYR A 94 -9.36 -1.74 -14.12
CA TYR A 94 -9.33 -2.32 -15.46
C TYR A 94 -7.90 -2.38 -15.97
N ASP A 95 -7.59 -3.49 -16.61
CA ASP A 95 -6.33 -3.71 -17.31
C ASP A 95 -6.61 -4.43 -18.63
N ASN A 96 -5.56 -4.81 -19.38
CA ASN A 96 -5.74 -5.50 -20.66
C ASN A 96 -6.32 -6.91 -20.49
N THR A 97 -6.13 -7.53 -19.33
CA THR A 97 -6.66 -8.86 -18.98
C THR A 97 -8.06 -8.78 -18.35
N THR A 98 -8.40 -7.68 -17.66
CA THR A 98 -9.70 -7.50 -17.00
C THR A 98 -10.44 -6.26 -17.51
N PRO A 99 -11.37 -6.40 -18.48
CA PRO A 99 -12.14 -5.26 -18.97
C PRO A 99 -13.05 -4.68 -17.88
N LYS A 100 -13.44 -3.39 -18.00
CA LYS A 100 -14.29 -2.68 -17.02
C LYS A 100 -15.61 -3.40 -16.68
N SER A 101 -16.17 -4.14 -17.62
CA SER A 101 -17.37 -4.96 -17.44
C SER A 101 -17.11 -6.15 -16.50
N ALA A 102 -15.92 -6.74 -16.56
CA ALA A 102 -15.52 -7.91 -15.81
C ALA A 102 -14.94 -7.58 -14.43
N VAL A 103 -14.42 -6.38 -14.20
CA VAL A 103 -13.91 -5.93 -12.87
C VAL A 103 -14.89 -6.19 -11.73
N LEU A 104 -16.20 -6.03 -11.95
CA LEU A 104 -17.19 -6.31 -10.91
C LEU A 104 -17.21 -7.81 -10.55
N ASP A 105 -17.18 -8.68 -11.55
CA ASP A 105 -17.36 -10.12 -11.38
C ASP A 105 -16.06 -10.85 -11.00
N GLU A 106 -14.94 -10.42 -11.57
CA GLU A 106 -13.64 -11.08 -11.42
C GLU A 106 -12.77 -10.48 -10.31
N ILE A 107 -13.08 -9.26 -9.82
CA ILE A 107 -12.27 -8.60 -8.79
C ILE A 107 -13.13 -8.20 -7.59
N ILE A 108 -14.18 -7.40 -7.78
CA ILE A 108 -14.97 -6.84 -6.67
C ILE A 108 -15.76 -7.94 -5.93
N LYS A 109 -16.41 -8.85 -6.65
CA LYS A 109 -17.18 -9.96 -6.04
C LYS A 109 -16.29 -10.95 -5.26
N PRO A 110 -15.14 -11.42 -5.79
CA PRO A 110 -14.21 -12.24 -5.02
C PRO A 110 -13.76 -11.55 -3.73
N LEU A 111 -13.33 -10.29 -3.81
CA LEU A 111 -12.94 -9.50 -2.64
C LEU A 111 -14.07 -9.32 -1.62
N GLU A 112 -15.33 -9.23 -2.08
CA GLU A 112 -16.50 -9.18 -1.20
C GLU A 112 -16.76 -10.53 -0.54
N SER A 113 -16.66 -11.63 -1.29
CA SER A 113 -16.84 -13.00 -0.78
C SER A 113 -15.80 -13.38 0.27
N GLU A 114 -14.58 -12.88 0.13
CA GLU A 114 -13.50 -13.05 1.11
C GLU A 114 -13.57 -12.05 2.28
N GLY A 115 -14.50 -11.10 2.23
CA GLY A 115 -14.74 -10.13 3.32
C GLY A 115 -13.78 -8.94 3.35
N TYR A 116 -12.98 -8.73 2.30
CA TYR A 116 -12.06 -7.58 2.19
C TYR A 116 -12.77 -6.28 1.81
N VAL A 117 -13.87 -6.35 1.07
CA VAL A 117 -14.69 -5.19 0.69
C VAL A 117 -16.18 -5.48 0.89
N SER A 118 -17.01 -4.44 0.82
CA SER A 118 -18.47 -4.63 0.80
C SER A 118 -19.09 -3.73 -0.26
N VAL A 119 -20.01 -4.27 -1.06
CA VAL A 119 -20.71 -3.50 -2.09
C VAL A 119 -22.04 -3.01 -1.52
N TRP A 120 -22.24 -1.70 -1.55
CA TRP A 120 -23.48 -1.07 -1.09
C TRP A 120 -24.14 -0.26 -2.19
N ALA A 121 -25.33 -0.67 -2.60
CA ALA A 121 -26.16 0.08 -3.53
C ALA A 121 -26.84 1.25 -2.79
N GLY A 122 -26.40 2.48 -3.06
CA GLY A 122 -27.12 3.68 -2.64
C GLY A 122 -28.11 4.16 -3.70
N ASN A 123 -28.93 5.17 -3.39
CA ASN A 123 -29.99 5.66 -4.28
C ASN A 123 -29.56 6.05 -5.71
N GLN A 124 -28.33 6.55 -5.90
CA GLN A 124 -27.84 7.01 -7.22
C GLN A 124 -26.52 6.35 -7.64
N HIS A 125 -25.83 5.69 -6.72
CA HIS A 125 -24.50 5.14 -6.96
C HIS A 125 -24.30 3.86 -6.17
N VAL A 126 -23.59 2.91 -6.78
CA VAL A 126 -23.05 1.75 -6.08
C VAL A 126 -21.70 2.13 -5.47
N TRP A 127 -21.53 1.84 -4.19
CA TRP A 127 -20.33 2.12 -3.42
C TRP A 127 -19.60 0.82 -3.09
N VAL A 128 -18.28 0.84 -3.23
CA VAL A 128 -17.39 -0.18 -2.69
C VAL A 128 -16.85 0.38 -1.38
N ILE A 129 -17.27 -0.20 -0.27
CA ILE A 129 -16.80 0.12 1.08
C ILE A 129 -15.55 -0.72 1.31
N VAL A 130 -14.46 -0.03 1.63
CA VAL A 130 -13.17 -0.68 1.90
C VAL A 130 -12.92 -0.51 3.40
N PRO A 131 -13.16 -1.56 4.22
CA PRO A 131 -12.82 -1.53 5.62
C PRO A 131 -11.32 -1.24 5.81
N PRO A 132 -10.90 -0.73 6.98
CA PRO A 132 -9.48 -0.62 7.30
C PRO A 132 -8.79 -1.97 7.09
N MET A 133 -7.58 -1.93 6.51
CA MET A 133 -6.73 -3.11 6.43
C MET A 133 -6.65 -3.74 7.82
N ARG A 134 -7.05 -5.01 7.88
CA ARG A 134 -6.81 -5.84 9.05
C ARG A 134 -5.35 -6.22 8.99
N TYR A 135 -4.65 -6.00 10.07
CA TYR A 135 -3.29 -6.45 10.21
C TYR A 135 -3.31 -7.72 11.04
N THR A 136 -2.47 -8.69 10.66
CA THR A 136 -2.27 -9.91 11.47
C THR A 136 -1.68 -9.51 12.80
N ASP A 137 -2.47 -9.46 13.89
CA ASP A 137 -1.95 -9.11 15.22
C ASP A 137 -0.65 -9.89 15.46
N GLY A 138 0.44 -9.14 15.60
CA GLY A 138 1.76 -9.71 15.77
C GLY A 138 1.89 -10.21 17.20
N GLU A 139 1.19 -11.29 17.56
CA GLU A 139 1.50 -12.07 18.76
C GLU A 139 0.74 -13.41 18.75
N ASP A 140 1.44 -14.51 18.42
CA ASP A 140 1.43 -15.72 19.25
C ASP A 140 2.60 -16.64 18.88
N THR A 141 3.74 -16.46 19.56
CA THR A 141 4.45 -17.61 20.11
C THR A 141 4.97 -17.20 21.48
N VAL A 142 4.05 -17.09 22.43
CA VAL A 142 4.40 -17.33 23.83
C VAL A 142 4.68 -18.83 23.95
N GLU A 143 5.94 -19.25 24.03
CA GLU A 143 6.21 -20.58 24.57
C GLU A 143 5.80 -20.56 26.06
N PRO A 144 4.78 -21.35 26.46
CA PRO A 144 4.34 -21.36 27.84
C PRO A 144 5.31 -22.23 28.66
N GLY A 145 6.17 -21.56 29.42
CA GLY A 145 6.73 -22.01 30.69
C GLY A 145 7.25 -23.45 30.78
N GLU A 146 8.56 -23.62 30.60
CA GLU A 146 9.23 -24.76 31.22
C GLU A 146 9.51 -24.43 32.69
N LYS A 147 8.87 -25.25 33.54
CA LYS A 147 8.79 -25.12 34.99
C LYS A 147 10.17 -25.10 35.64
N ALA A 148 10.37 -24.16 36.57
CA ALA A 148 11.29 -24.36 37.67
C ALA A 148 10.81 -25.57 38.51
N VAL A 149 11.67 -26.58 38.68
CA VAL A 149 11.59 -27.49 39.83
C VAL A 149 13.00 -27.87 40.29
N ALA A 150 13.27 -27.44 41.53
CA ALA A 150 14.19 -27.93 42.57
C ALA A 150 15.70 -27.94 42.30
#